data_AF-A0A1Z9BKB2-F1
#
_entry.id   AF-A0A1Z9BKB2-F1
#
_cell.length_a   1.000
_cell.length_b   1.000
_cell.length_c   1.000
_cell.angle_alpha   90.00
_cell.angle_beta   90.00
_cell.angle_gamma   90.00
#
_symmetry.space_group_name_H-M   'P 1'
#
loop_
_entity.id
_entity.type
_entity.pdbx_description
1 polymer ?
#
loop_
_entity_poly.entity_id
_entity_poly.type
_entity_poly.pdbx_seq_one_letter_code
_entity_poly.pdbx_strand_id
1 'polypeptide(L)'
;MFSVKRHQTDFDIDKSGHDPEELYHTTSVNLIVVARLQVEDHLCVTKGMFEIQRPGTMWIPLAVLRWYYAQSRENAVANIKCMYDNATWILRHMELSEKDKNRLKKLIRNSHKGIRKLQTTYIKDVNIVARLANMVSATTGDLFELPSSPKNKKTNRHNYFD
;
A
#
# COMPACT_ATOMS: atom_id res chain seq x y z
N MET A 1 -21.49 -16.84 -8.13
CA MET A 1 -20.69 -17.97 -7.63
C MET A 1 -19.72 -18.32 -8.75
N PHE A 2 -18.47 -17.88 -8.67
CA PHE A 2 -17.47 -18.11 -9.71
C PHE A 2 -16.58 -19.28 -9.28
N SER A 3 -16.41 -20.26 -10.17
CA SER A 3 -15.61 -21.48 -9.94
C SER A 3 -14.28 -21.36 -10.67
N VAL A 4 -13.19 -21.19 -9.93
CA VAL A 4 -11.82 -21.20 -10.47
C VAL A 4 -11.34 -22.64 -10.56
N LYS A 5 -10.92 -23.08 -11.76
CA LYS A 5 -10.33 -24.41 -11.96
C LYS A 5 -8.87 -24.37 -11.48
N ARG A 6 -8.56 -25.15 -10.44
CA ARG A 6 -7.22 -25.27 -9.86
C ARG A 6 -6.37 -26.19 -10.76
N HIS A 7 -5.27 -25.69 -11.31
CA HIS A 7 -4.21 -26.53 -11.86
C HIS A 7 -3.19 -26.83 -10.75
N GLN A 8 -2.86 -28.11 -10.59
CA GLN A 8 -2.30 -28.67 -9.36
C GLN A 8 -0.75 -28.71 -9.34
N THR A 9 -0.06 -28.05 -10.26
CA THR A 9 1.37 -28.32 -10.51
C THR A 9 2.35 -27.17 -10.28
N ASP A 10 1.92 -25.98 -9.82
CA ASP A 10 2.85 -24.83 -9.64
C ASP A 10 3.02 -24.35 -8.18
N PHE A 11 2.58 -25.13 -7.19
CA PHE A 11 2.66 -24.72 -5.77
C PHE A 11 3.92 -25.23 -5.06
N ASP A 12 5.08 -24.71 -5.46
CA ASP A 12 6.30 -24.68 -4.65
C ASP A 12 6.67 -23.24 -4.22
N ILE A 13 5.67 -22.37 -4.05
CA ILE A 13 5.88 -20.98 -3.64
C ILE A 13 5.11 -20.67 -2.35
N ASP A 14 5.92 -20.64 -1.28
CA ASP A 14 5.75 -20.04 0.04
C ASP A 14 5.01 -20.79 1.17
N LYS A 15 5.77 -20.99 2.26
CA LYS A 15 5.45 -21.75 3.48
C LYS A 15 4.51 -21.00 4.44
N SER A 16 3.45 -20.36 3.96
CA SER A 16 2.45 -19.69 4.82
C SER A 16 1.04 -20.27 4.73
N GLY A 17 0.76 -21.13 3.75
CA GLY A 17 -0.53 -21.85 3.65
C GLY A 17 -1.77 -20.96 3.57
N HIS A 18 -1.61 -19.66 3.26
CA HIS A 18 -2.72 -18.72 3.16
C HIS A 18 -3.46 -18.89 1.85
N ASP A 19 -4.78 -18.86 1.93
CA ASP A 19 -5.68 -18.84 0.78
C ASP A 19 -5.35 -17.60 -0.10
N PRO A 20 -5.17 -17.74 -1.43
CA PRO A 20 -4.96 -16.60 -2.31
C PRO A 20 -6.06 -15.52 -2.19
N GLU A 21 -7.30 -15.89 -1.84
CA GLU A 21 -8.35 -14.92 -1.56
C GLU A 21 -8.08 -14.12 -0.27
N GLU A 22 -7.58 -14.78 0.78
CA GLU A 22 -7.20 -14.15 2.04
C GLU A 22 -6.00 -13.21 1.85
N LEU A 23 -5.03 -13.59 1.02
CA LEU A 23 -3.89 -12.74 0.67
C LEU A 23 -4.36 -11.46 -0.05
N TYR A 24 -5.26 -11.60 -1.03
CA TYR A 24 -5.84 -10.45 -1.74
C TYR A 24 -6.61 -9.53 -0.79
N HIS A 25 -7.43 -10.12 0.09
CA HIS A 25 -8.21 -9.37 1.08
C HIS A 25 -7.32 -8.60 2.04
N THR A 26 -6.38 -9.28 2.69
CA THR A 26 -5.48 -8.69 3.70
C THR A 26 -4.61 -7.60 3.08
N THR A 27 -4.06 -7.84 1.88
CA THR A 27 -3.28 -6.84 1.16
C THR A 27 -4.12 -5.61 0.81
N SER A 28 -5.36 -5.81 0.35
CA SER A 28 -6.28 -4.71 0.02
C SER A 28 -6.63 -3.87 1.25
N VAL A 29 -6.94 -4.51 2.39
CA VAL A 29 -7.23 -3.83 3.65
C VAL A 29 -6.01 -3.03 4.13
N ASN A 30 -4.84 -3.65 4.12
CA ASN A 30 -3.58 -3.02 4.52
C ASN A 30 -3.26 -1.78 3.66
N LEU A 31 -3.46 -1.84 2.35
CA LEU A 31 -3.31 -0.68 1.46
C LEU A 31 -4.29 0.46 1.79
N ILE A 32 -5.53 0.13 2.17
CA ILE A 32 -6.54 1.11 2.59
C ILE A 32 -6.14 1.78 3.91
N VAL A 33 -5.66 1.01 4.88
CA VAL A 33 -5.20 1.54 6.18
C VAL A 33 -4.02 2.47 5.96
N VAL A 34 -3.00 2.05 5.22
CA VAL A 34 -1.83 2.88 4.90
C VAL A 34 -2.27 4.18 4.20
N ALA A 35 -3.21 4.13 3.26
CA ALA A 35 -3.72 5.33 2.58
C ALA A 35 -4.37 6.36 3.53
N ARG A 36 -4.80 5.94 4.72
CA ARG A 36 -5.45 6.78 5.74
C ARG A 36 -4.49 7.38 6.77
N LEU A 37 -3.20 7.03 6.73
CA LEU A 37 -2.20 7.60 7.62
C LEU A 37 -2.24 9.13 7.62
N GLN A 38 -2.04 9.70 8.80
CA GLN A 38 -1.85 11.11 9.09
C GLN A 38 -0.40 11.37 9.50
N VAL A 39 -0.02 12.64 9.59
CA VAL A 39 1.29 13.00 10.15
C VAL A 39 1.21 12.76 11.66
N GLU A 40 2.30 12.24 12.24
CA GLU A 40 2.39 11.83 13.66
C GLU A 40 1.65 10.52 14.01
N ASP A 41 0.96 9.91 13.05
CA ASP A 41 0.40 8.57 13.23
C ASP A 41 1.52 7.53 13.38
N HIS A 42 1.28 6.57 14.26
CA HIS A 42 2.12 5.41 14.40
C HIS A 42 1.50 4.20 13.72
N LEU A 43 2.30 3.48 12.94
CA LEU A 43 1.84 2.28 12.24
C LEU A 43 2.34 1.03 12.96
N CYS A 44 1.42 0.27 13.53
CA CYS A 44 1.65 -1.03 14.11
C CYS A 44 1.14 -2.14 13.18
N VAL A 45 1.63 -3.36 13.41
CA VAL A 45 1.06 -4.56 12.82
C VAL A 45 0.56 -5.47 13.92
N THR A 46 -0.72 -5.78 13.86
CA THR A 46 -1.40 -6.66 14.81
C THR A 46 -2.05 -7.79 14.01
N LYS A 47 -1.65 -9.04 14.27
CA LYS A 47 -2.21 -10.23 13.59
C LYS A 47 -2.18 -10.15 12.05
N GLY A 48 -1.09 -9.64 11.47
CA GLY A 48 -0.94 -9.51 10.00
C GLY A 48 -1.66 -8.32 9.36
N MET A 49 -2.40 -7.53 10.13
CA MET A 49 -3.07 -6.32 9.66
C MET A 49 -2.41 -5.06 10.22
N PHE A 50 -2.44 -3.98 9.43
CA PHE A 50 -2.00 -2.68 9.90
C PHE A 50 -3.00 -2.04 10.84
N GLU A 51 -2.49 -1.43 11.90
CA GLU A 51 -3.24 -0.69 12.90
C GLU A 51 -2.61 0.69 13.09
N ILE A 52 -3.44 1.73 13.08
CA ILE A 52 -2.99 3.11 13.28
C ILE A 52 -3.15 3.46 14.76
N GLN A 53 -2.05 3.73 15.43
CA GLN A 53 -2.01 4.22 16.80
C GLN A 53 -1.80 5.73 16.78
N ARG A 54 -2.62 6.47 17.53
CA ARG A 54 -2.53 7.93 17.59
C ARG A 54 -1.91 8.37 18.92
N PRO A 55 -1.04 9.40 18.95
CA PRO A 55 -0.35 9.82 20.18
C PRO A 55 -1.27 10.14 21.37
N GLY A 56 -2.52 10.55 21.10
CA GLY A 56 -3.50 10.89 22.13
C GLY A 56 -4.15 9.71 22.87
N THR A 57 -3.88 8.46 22.46
CA THR A 57 -4.56 7.27 23.02
C THR A 57 -3.73 6.47 24.02
N MET A 58 -2.48 6.88 24.34
CA MET A 58 -1.58 6.08 25.17
C MET A 58 -1.06 6.84 26.41
N TRP A 59 -1.28 6.27 27.59
CA TRP A 59 -0.75 6.78 28.86
C TRP A 59 0.46 5.94 29.30
N ILE A 60 1.62 6.17 28.67
CA ILE A 60 2.86 5.41 28.92
C ILE A 60 4.04 6.38 29.19
N PRO A 61 4.98 6.05 30.09
CA PRO A 61 6.18 6.87 30.33
C PRO A 61 6.97 7.19 29.05
N LEU A 62 7.45 8.44 28.97
CA LEU A 62 8.04 9.01 27.75
C LEU A 62 9.25 8.25 27.19
N ALA A 63 10.11 7.70 28.06
CA ALA A 63 11.29 6.93 27.63
C ALA A 63 10.89 5.60 26.96
N VAL A 64 9.93 4.89 27.55
CA VAL A 64 9.39 3.64 27.00
C VAL A 64 8.68 3.92 25.69
N LEU A 65 7.88 4.99 25.64
CA LEU A 65 7.20 5.45 24.45
C LEU A 65 8.19 5.73 23.30
N ARG A 66 9.28 6.46 23.58
CA ARG A 66 10.32 6.77 22.58
C ARG A 66 11.07 5.53 22.09
N TRP A 67 11.43 4.62 22.99
CA TRP A 67 12.11 3.37 22.62
C TRP A 67 11.18 2.47 21.78
N TYR A 68 9.92 2.32 22.19
CA TYR A 68 8.89 1.61 21.44
C TYR A 68 8.70 2.20 20.04
N TYR A 69 8.62 3.52 19.93
CA TYR A 69 8.56 4.21 18.65
C TYR A 69 9.84 4.05 17.81
N ALA A 70 11.01 3.90 18.41
CA ALA A 70 12.23 3.66 17.64
C ALA A 70 12.23 2.26 17.00
N GLN A 71 11.90 1.21 17.76
CA GLN A 71 11.89 -0.18 17.29
C GLN A 71 10.77 -0.45 16.28
N SER A 72 9.60 0.11 16.54
CA SER A 72 8.41 -0.09 15.69
C SER A 72 8.52 0.57 14.32
N ARG A 73 9.37 1.58 14.12
CA ARG A 73 9.62 2.21 12.82
C ARG A 73 10.21 1.24 11.80
N GLU A 74 11.23 0.50 12.20
CA GLU A 74 11.87 -0.51 11.34
C GLU A 74 10.89 -1.63 10.96
N ASN A 75 10.13 -2.12 11.95
CA ASN A 75 9.07 -3.10 11.72
C ASN A 75 7.97 -2.56 10.79
N ALA A 76 7.54 -1.31 10.95
CA ALA A 76 6.54 -0.71 10.08
C ALA A 76 7.03 -0.68 8.63
N VAL A 77 8.28 -0.26 8.40
CA VAL A 77 8.88 -0.23 7.05
C VAL A 77 9.00 -1.63 6.45
N ALA A 78 9.45 -2.62 7.23
CA ALA A 78 9.55 -4.00 6.76
C ALA A 78 8.18 -4.57 6.35
N ASN A 79 7.14 -4.30 7.13
CA ASN A 79 5.78 -4.73 6.82
C ASN A 79 5.19 -3.99 5.62
N ILE A 80 5.46 -2.69 5.46
CA ILE A 80 5.05 -1.93 4.26
C ILE A 80 5.70 -2.53 3.01
N LYS A 81 6.99 -2.90 3.09
CA LYS A 81 7.67 -3.58 1.99
C LYS A 81 6.96 -4.88 1.64
N CYS A 82 6.71 -5.74 2.64
CA CYS A 82 6.00 -7.00 2.46
C CYS A 82 4.62 -6.80 1.81
N MET A 83 3.85 -5.79 2.25
CA MET A 83 2.57 -5.43 1.65
C MET A 83 2.69 -5.10 0.15
N TYR A 84 3.69 -4.31 -0.26
CA TYR A 84 3.89 -3.99 -1.67
C TYR A 84 4.42 -5.17 -2.49
N ASP A 85 5.26 -6.01 -1.91
CA ASP A 85 5.72 -7.25 -2.53
C ASP A 85 4.54 -8.19 -2.79
N ASN A 86 3.66 -8.39 -1.80
CA ASN A 86 2.43 -9.16 -1.92
C ASN A 86 1.49 -8.59 -2.99
N ALA A 87 1.31 -7.26 -3.00
CA ALA A 87 0.47 -6.61 -4.01
C ALA A 87 1.03 -6.81 -5.43
N THR A 88 2.36 -6.78 -5.58
CA THR A 88 3.03 -7.02 -6.85
C THR A 88 2.91 -8.49 -7.29
N TRP A 89 3.07 -9.42 -6.34
CA TRP A 89 2.90 -10.85 -6.58
C TRP A 89 1.47 -11.15 -7.04
N ILE A 90 0.46 -10.61 -6.34
CA ILE A 90 -0.95 -10.75 -6.71
C ILE A 90 -1.20 -10.25 -8.14
N LEU A 91 -0.68 -9.07 -8.51
CA LEU A 91 -0.88 -8.52 -9.86
C LEU A 91 -0.24 -9.36 -10.97
N ARG A 92 0.85 -10.09 -10.66
CA ARG A 92 1.60 -10.89 -11.65
C ARG A 92 1.12 -12.34 -11.76
N HIS A 93 0.76 -12.95 -10.64
CA HIS A 93 0.57 -14.39 -10.56
C HIS A 93 -0.89 -14.81 -10.33
N MET A 94 -1.77 -13.92 -9.85
CA MET A 94 -3.17 -14.26 -9.60
C MET A 94 -4.05 -13.98 -10.82
N GLU A 95 -4.91 -14.94 -11.18
CA GLU A 95 -5.94 -14.76 -12.19
C GLU A 95 -7.08 -13.88 -11.65
N LEU A 96 -6.89 -12.57 -11.75
CA LEU A 96 -7.89 -11.57 -11.35
C LEU A 96 -8.67 -11.04 -12.54
N SER A 97 -9.94 -10.71 -12.30
CA SER A 97 -10.73 -9.89 -13.23
C SER A 97 -10.05 -8.53 -13.45
N GLU A 98 -10.18 -7.99 -14.66
CA GLU A 98 -9.62 -6.67 -15.00
C GLU A 98 -10.13 -5.56 -14.07
N LYS A 99 -11.36 -5.71 -13.55
CA LYS A 99 -11.93 -4.80 -12.55
C LYS A 99 -11.14 -4.84 -11.23
N ASP A 100 -10.79 -6.04 -10.77
CA ASP A 100 -10.09 -6.23 -9.49
C ASP A 100 -8.62 -5.86 -9.59
N LYS A 101 -7.97 -6.13 -10.73
CA LYS A 101 -6.64 -5.60 -11.04
C LYS A 101 -6.62 -4.08 -10.95
N ASN A 102 -7.56 -3.41 -11.63
CA ASN A 102 -7.65 -1.95 -11.60
C ASN A 102 -7.97 -1.40 -10.20
N ARG A 103 -8.80 -2.11 -9.42
CA ARG A 103 -9.05 -1.78 -8.02
C ARG A 103 -7.76 -1.84 -7.20
N LEU A 104 -6.99 -2.92 -7.31
CA LEU A 104 -5.74 -3.09 -6.58
C LEU A 104 -4.70 -2.04 -6.95
N LYS A 105 -4.52 -1.75 -8.25
CA LYS A 105 -3.67 -0.65 -8.73
C LYS A 105 -4.07 0.70 -8.13
N LYS A 106 -5.37 0.98 -8.05
CA LYS A 106 -5.89 2.20 -7.42
C LYS A 106 -5.58 2.26 -5.93
N LEU A 107 -5.68 1.12 -5.21
CA LEU A 107 -5.33 1.04 -3.79
C LEU A 107 -3.84 1.31 -3.56
N ILE A 108 -2.97 0.73 -4.39
CA ILE A 108 -1.52 0.98 -4.38
C ILE A 108 -1.25 2.48 -4.57
N ARG A 109 -1.82 3.10 -5.60
CA ARG A 109 -1.66 4.54 -5.84
C ARG A 109 -2.16 5.41 -4.68
N ASN A 110 -3.27 5.03 -4.06
CA ASN A 110 -3.81 5.77 -2.91
C ASN A 110 -2.92 5.64 -1.67
N SER A 111 -2.33 4.47 -1.45
CA SER A 111 -1.44 4.22 -0.31
C SER A 111 -0.21 5.14 -0.31
N HIS A 112 0.29 5.55 -1.50
CA HIS A 112 1.41 6.49 -1.64
C HIS A 112 1.20 7.81 -0.87
N LYS A 113 -0.05 8.31 -0.80
CA LYS A 113 -0.36 9.54 -0.04
C LYS A 113 -0.09 9.35 1.46
N GLY A 114 -0.43 8.18 1.98
CA GLY A 114 -0.16 7.82 3.38
C GLY A 114 1.33 7.65 3.65
N ILE A 115 2.04 6.97 2.73
CA ILE A 115 3.50 6.82 2.82
C ILE A 115 4.22 8.16 2.86
N ARG A 116 3.79 9.14 2.06
CA ARG A 116 4.38 10.50 2.10
C ARG A 116 4.19 11.18 3.45
N LYS A 117 3.05 10.99 4.12
CA LYS A 117 2.85 11.52 5.48
C LYS A 117 3.67 10.76 6.52
N LEU A 118 3.88 9.47 6.31
CA LEU A 118 4.76 8.67 7.15
C LEU A 118 6.23 9.13 7.01
N GLN A 119 6.66 9.52 5.81
CA GLN A 119 7.97 10.17 5.60
C GLN A 119 8.09 11.47 6.40
N THR A 120 7.04 12.30 6.43
CA THR A 120 7.01 13.51 7.25
C THR A 120 7.10 13.17 8.75
N THR A 121 6.41 12.13 9.18
CA THR A 121 6.45 11.64 10.58
C THR A 121 7.85 11.18 10.98
N TYR A 122 8.56 10.52 10.06
CA TYR A 122 9.90 9.99 10.28
C TYR A 122 11.01 10.88 9.75
N ILE A 123 10.76 12.18 9.53
CA ILE A 123 11.69 13.11 8.86
C ILE A 123 13.08 13.19 9.50
N LYS A 124 13.19 12.89 10.80
CA LYS A 124 14.46 12.86 11.54
C LYS A 124 15.36 11.67 11.19
N ASP A 125 14.82 10.66 10.51
CA ASP A 125 15.49 9.42 10.16
C ASP A 125 15.61 9.30 8.63
N VAL A 126 16.74 9.77 8.11
CA VAL A 126 16.98 9.88 6.66
C VAL A 126 16.93 8.51 5.98
N ASN A 127 17.40 7.45 6.63
CA ASN A 127 17.42 6.11 6.07
C ASN A 127 15.99 5.56 5.89
N ILE A 128 15.16 5.69 6.93
CA ILE A 128 13.75 5.30 6.88
C ILE A 128 13.00 6.07 5.78
N VAL A 129 13.20 7.39 5.69
CA VAL A 129 12.58 8.23 4.67
C VAL A 129 12.99 7.80 3.26
N ALA A 130 14.28 7.52 3.03
CA ALA A 130 14.80 7.06 1.74
C ALA A 130 14.21 5.70 1.34
N ARG A 131 14.10 4.76 2.28
CA ARG A 131 13.47 3.45 2.03
C ARG A 131 12.01 3.58 1.64
N LEU A 132 11.24 4.41 2.36
CA LEU A 132 9.85 4.71 2.02
C LEU A 132 9.73 5.39 0.64
N ALA A 133 10.65 6.30 0.31
CA ALA A 133 10.67 6.96 -1.00
C ALA A 133 10.93 5.96 -2.12
N ASN A 134 11.90 5.07 -1.94
CA ASN A 134 12.22 4.03 -2.90
C ASN A 134 11.03 3.09 -3.15
N MET A 135 10.27 2.71 -2.11
CA MET A 135 9.07 1.89 -2.27
C MET A 135 7.98 2.58 -3.11
N VAL A 136 7.75 3.89 -2.89
CA VAL A 136 6.81 4.67 -3.71
C VAL A 136 7.27 4.72 -5.16
N SER A 137 8.56 4.98 -5.39
CA SER A 137 9.13 5.00 -6.74
C SER A 137 9.03 3.64 -7.43
N ALA A 138 9.38 2.55 -6.75
CA ALA A 138 9.30 1.19 -7.30
C ALA A 138 7.87 0.73 -7.61
N THR A 139 6.88 1.29 -6.91
CA THR A 139 5.45 1.02 -7.12
C THR A 139 4.76 2.09 -7.97
N THR A 140 5.54 2.90 -8.69
CA THR A 140 5.09 3.85 -9.70
C THR A 140 5.63 3.39 -11.05
N GLY A 141 4.75 3.08 -12.00
CA GLY A 141 5.13 2.61 -13.35
C GLY A 141 3.99 1.82 -14.00
N ASP A 142 4.20 1.36 -15.25
CA ASP A 142 3.17 0.77 -16.12
C ASP A 142 2.35 -0.35 -15.47
N LEU A 143 2.99 -1.17 -14.62
CA LEU A 143 2.31 -2.22 -13.86
C LEU A 143 1.21 -1.68 -12.93
N PHE A 144 1.36 -0.45 -12.45
CA PHE A 144 0.49 0.21 -11.48
C PHE A 144 -0.32 1.37 -12.10
N GLU A 145 -0.10 1.69 -13.37
CA GLU A 145 -0.88 2.70 -14.07
C GLU A 145 -2.30 2.21 -14.33
N LEU A 146 -3.26 3.11 -14.11
CA LEU A 146 -4.64 2.92 -14.52
C LEU A 146 -4.74 3.23 -16.01
N PRO A 147 -5.60 2.52 -16.78
CA PRO A 147 -5.82 2.83 -18.17
C PRO A 147 -6.18 4.32 -18.32
N SER A 148 -5.45 5.03 -19.18
CA SER A 148 -5.66 6.45 -19.40
C SER A 148 -7.09 6.67 -19.88
N SER A 149 -7.88 7.46 -19.14
CA SER A 149 -9.14 7.98 -19.68
C SER A 149 -8.83 8.73 -20.98
N PRO A 150 -9.60 8.54 -22.07
CA PRO A 150 -9.37 9.31 -23.29
C PRO A 150 -9.47 10.80 -22.95
N LYS A 151 -8.36 11.52 -23.15
CA LYS A 151 -8.31 12.96 -22.94
C LYS A 151 -9.27 13.59 -23.95
N ASN A 152 -10.47 13.98 -23.52
CA ASN A 152 -11.33 14.84 -24.31
C ASN A 152 -10.58 16.17 -24.50
N LYS A 153 -9.96 16.34 -25.68
CA LYS A 153 -9.42 17.62 -26.13
C LYS A 153 -10.60 18.59 -26.14
N LYS A 154 -10.64 19.51 -25.17
CA LYS A 154 -11.53 20.67 -25.26
C LYS A 154 -11.07 21.48 -26.47
N THR A 155 -11.77 21.35 -27.59
CA THR A 155 -11.66 22.28 -28.71
C THR A 155 -12.12 23.65 -28.22
N ASN A 156 -11.18 24.56 -27.98
CA ASN A 156 -11.48 25.98 -27.81
C ASN A 156 -12.08 26.49 -29.12
N ARG A 157 -13.42 26.58 -29.19
CA ARG A 157 -14.09 27.39 -30.21
C ARG A 157 -13.99 28.84 -29.75
N HIS A 158 -12.93 29.50 -30.18
CA HIS A 158 -12.88 30.96 -30.17
C HIS A 158 -13.84 31.40 -31.28
N ASN A 159 -15.06 31.81 -30.90
CA ASN A 159 -15.99 32.45 -31.82
C ASN A 159 -15.44 33.85 -32.10
N TYR A 160 -14.98 34.08 -33.33
CA TYR A 160 -14.90 35.42 -33.88
C TYR A 160 -16.35 35.86 -34.12
N PHE A 161 -16.79 36.91 -33.43
CA PHE A 161 -17.96 37.66 -33.83
C PHE A 161 -17.54 38.51 -35.03
N ASP A 162 -18.25 38.32 -36.14
CA ASP A 162 -18.35 39.25 -37.27
C ASP A 162 -19.03 40.56 -36.85
#